data_AF-A0A951KHQ3-F1
#
_entry.id   AF-A0A951KHQ3-F1
#
_cell.length_a   1.000
_cell.length_b   1.000
_cell.length_c   1.000
_cell.angle_alpha   90.00
_cell.angle_beta   90.00
_cell.angle_gamma   90.00
#
_symmetry.space_group_name_H-M   'P 1'
#
loop_
_entity.id
_entity.type
_entity.pdbx_description
1 polymer ?
#
loop_
_entity_poly.entity_id
_entity_poly.type
_entity_poly.pdbx_seq_one_letter_code
_entity_poly.pdbx_strand_id
1 'polypeptide(L)'
;VAPIFVLGLTLLTPQTAPFDLQDLPRRRQLGIAVCVTAVVYAIIAVLIIRPIYATVASGDSGHYLRFYFGGLLTMGVLGVLERFVHVLAVLLPSALLCWWGRWTALPALALILPAVLSTGPGAGYAWSYHHYAAAVPFIVAGSIVGAQVRRDRITNPRLRVREARAAGLLFLATTLIFHVGLNDTPLGITYWRAELGSGRDASNYGVTSRDALKDRWLAANVPAEAKLIASNFLAPHLFNHDTLYLTRYPDDPKAGRLPKHLPQANLVLADALFDYVKQSGDGFGGGVAYDVDAIRQMLQAPDWGLTAARDGLLRFEHQPAQQTILAQSIRQIEDAGAASAQFGSAIELVRGEVEPLGGRRYRATFRWRALRDFKPGEDFIAVSSLAGTSDARIAHLPSFALQPTGGWRSGQVWEEQFEVALPDDLAAGRYEWQVGWYDTHNPYAAQTDARSQIAAPATLTSIDLR
;
A
#
# COMPACT_ATOMS: atom_id res chain seq x y z
N VAL A 1 -22.22 17.90 -4.77
CA VAL A 1 -22.99 19.16 -4.89
C VAL A 1 -22.64 19.93 -6.16
N ALA A 2 -21.42 20.49 -6.26
CA ALA A 2 -21.02 21.35 -7.39
C ALA A 2 -21.27 20.76 -8.79
N PRO A 3 -21.00 19.47 -9.07
CA PRO A 3 -21.19 18.92 -10.43
C PRO A 3 -22.68 18.82 -10.80
N ILE A 4 -23.53 18.47 -9.83
CA ILE A 4 -24.98 18.38 -10.00
C ILE A 4 -25.55 19.78 -10.20
N PHE A 5 -25.07 20.78 -9.44
CA PHE A 5 -25.49 22.16 -9.62
C PHE A 5 -25.11 22.70 -11.01
N VAL A 6 -23.87 22.45 -11.47
CA VAL A 6 -23.41 22.88 -12.79
C VAL A 6 -24.16 22.13 -13.91
N LEU A 7 -24.49 20.85 -13.72
CA LEU A 7 -25.39 20.11 -14.63
C LEU A 7 -26.79 20.74 -14.69
N GLY A 8 -27.33 21.19 -13.57
CA GLY A 8 -28.58 21.95 -13.55
C GLY A 8 -28.49 23.23 -14.37
N LEU A 9 -27.38 23.98 -14.23
CA LEU A 9 -27.12 25.19 -15.02
C LEU A 9 -27.03 24.92 -16.53
N THR A 10 -26.39 23.82 -16.94
CA THR A 10 -26.29 23.46 -18.37
C THR A 10 -27.63 23.07 -18.98
N LEU A 11 -28.61 22.65 -18.18
CA LEU A 11 -29.98 22.39 -18.62
C LEU A 11 -30.82 23.67 -18.74
N LEU A 12 -30.43 24.78 -18.09
CA LEU A 12 -31.16 26.05 -18.21
C LEU A 12 -30.92 26.72 -19.58
N THR A 13 -29.73 26.53 -20.15
CA THR A 13 -29.31 27.13 -21.42
C THR A 13 -29.53 26.18 -22.62
N PRO A 14 -30.31 26.57 -23.65
CA PRO A 14 -30.61 25.67 -24.78
C PRO A 14 -29.39 25.20 -25.55
N GLN A 15 -28.40 26.07 -25.68
CA GLN A 15 -27.18 25.83 -26.46
C GLN A 15 -26.19 24.89 -25.77
N THR A 16 -26.50 24.41 -24.57
CA THR A 16 -25.56 23.69 -23.70
C THR A 16 -26.10 22.37 -23.17
N ALA A 17 -27.34 22.02 -23.52
CA ALA A 17 -27.96 20.78 -23.09
C ALA A 17 -27.42 19.61 -23.93
N PRO A 18 -26.79 18.59 -23.32
CA PRO A 18 -26.24 17.46 -24.07
C PRO A 18 -27.32 16.48 -24.53
N PHE A 19 -27.00 15.57 -25.46
CA PHE A 19 -27.80 14.37 -25.79
C PHE A 19 -29.29 14.61 -26.13
N ASP A 20 -29.61 15.49 -27.07
CA ASP A 20 -31.01 15.79 -27.49
C ASP A 20 -31.95 16.24 -26.35
N LEU A 21 -31.41 16.54 -25.16
CA LEU A 21 -32.16 17.13 -24.06
C LEU A 21 -32.63 18.55 -24.38
N GLN A 22 -32.21 19.10 -25.53
CA GLN A 22 -32.68 20.36 -26.08
C GLN A 22 -34.20 20.35 -26.27
N ASP A 23 -34.73 19.19 -26.68
CA ASP A 23 -36.13 18.97 -27.03
C ASP A 23 -36.97 18.41 -25.88
N LEU A 24 -36.37 18.24 -24.68
CA LEU A 24 -37.13 17.81 -23.51
C LEU A 24 -38.21 18.84 -23.18
N PRO A 25 -39.50 18.45 -23.21
CA PRO A 25 -40.54 19.31 -22.69
C PRO A 25 -40.22 19.57 -21.22
N ARG A 26 -40.19 20.85 -20.83
CA ARG A 26 -39.87 21.32 -19.46
C ARG A 26 -38.39 21.22 -19.04
N ARG A 27 -37.44 21.18 -19.98
CA ARG A 27 -35.98 21.21 -19.69
C ARG A 27 -35.56 22.26 -18.66
N ARG A 28 -36.07 23.49 -18.76
CA ARG A 28 -35.80 24.56 -17.77
C ARG A 28 -36.27 24.19 -16.36
N GLN A 29 -37.44 23.57 -16.24
CA GLN A 29 -37.96 23.12 -14.94
C GLN A 29 -37.10 21.99 -14.37
N LEU A 30 -36.63 21.07 -15.22
CA LEU A 30 -35.67 20.03 -14.83
C LEU A 30 -34.33 20.64 -14.37
N GLY A 31 -33.78 21.61 -15.10
CA GLY A 31 -32.56 22.31 -14.71
C GLY A 31 -32.69 23.04 -13.38
N ILE A 32 -33.80 23.76 -13.17
CA ILE A 32 -34.13 24.41 -11.89
C ILE A 32 -34.23 23.36 -10.78
N ALA A 33 -34.95 22.26 -11.02
CA ALA A 33 -35.11 21.18 -10.04
C ALA A 33 -33.76 20.55 -9.66
N VAL A 34 -32.87 20.32 -10.62
CA VAL A 34 -31.51 19.79 -10.38
C VAL A 34 -30.67 20.79 -9.59
N CYS A 35 -30.70 22.09 -9.93
CA CYS A 35 -30.01 23.13 -9.16
C CYS A 35 -30.52 23.22 -7.72
N VAL A 36 -31.85 23.27 -7.53
CA VAL A 36 -32.49 23.34 -6.21
C VAL A 36 -32.14 22.09 -5.39
N THR A 37 -32.23 20.90 -5.99
CA THR A 37 -31.87 19.64 -5.31
C THR A 37 -30.41 19.64 -4.88
N ALA A 38 -29.50 20.13 -5.73
CA ALA A 38 -28.09 20.24 -5.38
C ALA A 38 -27.85 21.20 -4.20
N VAL A 39 -28.53 22.36 -4.18
CA VAL A 39 -28.45 23.33 -3.09
C VAL A 39 -29.03 22.75 -1.80
N VAL A 40 -30.21 22.13 -1.86
CA VAL A 40 -30.85 21.49 -0.71
C VAL A 40 -29.95 20.39 -0.15
N TYR A 41 -29.39 19.52 -1.00
CA TYR A 41 -28.44 18.51 -0.58
C TYR A 41 -27.18 19.12 0.05
N ALA A 42 -26.67 20.23 -0.48
CA ALA A 42 -25.53 20.94 0.11
C ALA A 42 -25.84 21.45 1.53
N ILE A 43 -27.02 22.05 1.70
CA ILE A 43 -27.51 22.56 2.98
C ILE A 43 -27.64 21.39 3.97
N ILE A 44 -28.27 20.29 3.57
CA ILE A 44 -28.41 19.08 4.41
C ILE A 44 -27.03 18.52 4.77
N ALA A 45 -26.14 18.37 3.81
CA ALA A 45 -24.80 17.82 4.04
C ALA A 45 -23.99 18.66 5.03
N VAL A 46 -24.04 20.01 4.88
CA VAL A 46 -23.24 20.93 5.69
C VAL A 46 -23.87 21.23 7.05
N LEU A 47 -25.19 21.42 7.12
CA LEU A 47 -25.87 21.86 8.34
C LEU A 47 -26.49 20.72 9.16
N ILE A 48 -26.71 19.54 8.58
CA ILE A 48 -27.35 18.41 9.28
C ILE A 48 -26.39 17.23 9.38
N ILE A 49 -25.97 16.66 8.25
CA ILE A 49 -25.15 15.44 8.24
C ILE A 49 -23.80 15.71 8.91
N ARG A 50 -23.08 16.76 8.49
CA ARG A 50 -21.75 17.06 9.04
C ARG A 50 -21.77 17.22 10.57
N PRO A 51 -22.66 18.02 11.20
CA PRO A 51 -22.71 18.13 12.66
C PRO A 51 -23.00 16.81 13.38
N ILE A 52 -23.85 15.95 12.81
CA ILE A 52 -24.16 14.63 13.41
C ILE A 52 -22.91 13.75 13.50
N TYR A 53 -22.01 13.84 12.52
CA TYR A 53 -20.78 13.05 12.45
C TYR A 53 -19.52 13.82 12.87
N ALA A 54 -19.65 15.07 13.34
CA ALA A 54 -18.52 15.86 13.80
C ALA A 54 -17.99 15.28 15.12
N THR A 55 -16.75 14.84 15.13
CA THR A 55 -16.04 14.46 16.36
C THR A 55 -15.36 15.68 16.97
N VAL A 56 -14.98 15.62 18.25
CA VAL A 56 -14.22 16.68 18.94
C VAL A 56 -12.91 17.02 18.21
N ALA A 57 -12.37 16.08 17.42
CA ALA A 57 -11.17 16.27 16.60
C ALA A 57 -11.43 16.95 15.24
N SER A 58 -12.66 16.93 14.73
CA SER A 58 -13.03 17.61 13.48
C SER A 58 -13.51 19.03 13.80
N GLY A 59 -12.56 19.95 13.98
CA GLY A 59 -12.84 21.36 14.28
C GLY A 59 -13.71 22.09 13.24
N ASP A 60 -13.96 23.37 13.52
CA ASP A 60 -14.73 24.35 12.73
C ASP A 60 -14.53 24.22 11.21
N SER A 61 -15.50 24.65 10.40
CA SER A 61 -15.47 24.76 8.91
C SER A 61 -14.14 25.29 8.35
N GLY A 62 -13.49 26.20 9.07
CA GLY A 62 -12.16 26.70 8.72
C GLY A 62 -11.08 25.61 8.68
N HIS A 63 -11.23 24.52 9.42
CA HIS A 63 -10.32 23.38 9.42
C HIS A 63 -10.34 22.62 8.09
N TYR A 64 -11.50 22.39 7.47
CA TYR A 64 -11.55 21.75 6.14
C TYR A 64 -10.86 22.61 5.08
N LEU A 65 -11.19 23.91 5.04
CA LEU A 65 -10.58 24.83 4.08
C LEU A 65 -9.09 24.99 4.32
N ARG A 66 -8.65 25.09 5.59
CA ARG A 66 -7.23 25.16 5.92
C ARG A 66 -6.50 23.84 5.64
N PHE A 67 -7.13 22.70 5.91
CA PHE A 67 -6.55 21.38 5.66
C PHE A 67 -6.35 21.11 4.17
N TYR A 68 -7.36 21.39 3.34
CA TYR A 68 -7.29 21.13 1.91
C TYR A 68 -6.77 22.31 1.09
N PHE A 69 -6.82 23.56 1.54
CA PHE A 69 -6.43 24.72 0.73
C PHE A 69 -5.50 25.70 1.45
N GLY A 70 -5.20 25.47 2.73
CA GLY A 70 -4.35 26.37 3.52
C GLY A 70 -2.88 26.38 3.07
N GLY A 71 -2.44 25.34 2.37
CA GLY A 71 -1.08 25.25 1.80
C GLY A 71 -0.95 25.79 0.37
N LEU A 72 -1.97 26.47 -0.18
CA LEU A 72 -1.95 26.88 -1.59
C LEU A 72 -0.74 27.75 -1.93
N LEU A 73 -0.39 28.67 -1.03
CA LEU A 73 0.76 29.56 -1.19
C LEU A 73 2.11 28.86 -0.96
N THR A 74 2.12 27.70 -0.30
CA THR A 74 3.33 26.93 0.00
C THR A 74 3.66 25.89 -1.06
N MET A 75 2.78 25.66 -2.05
CA MET A 75 2.90 24.60 -3.07
C MET A 75 4.10 24.77 -4.01
N GLY A 76 4.73 25.94 -4.06
CA GLY A 76 5.86 26.23 -4.95
C GLY A 76 5.50 26.12 -6.43
N VAL A 77 6.42 26.55 -7.30
CA VAL A 77 6.21 26.51 -8.76
C VAL A 77 6.16 25.07 -9.27
N LEU A 78 7.01 24.19 -8.74
CA LEU A 78 7.10 22.79 -9.15
C LEU A 78 5.82 22.01 -8.83
N GLY A 79 5.25 22.18 -7.62
CA GLY A 79 4.02 21.49 -7.25
C GLY A 79 2.81 21.94 -8.09
N VAL A 80 2.74 23.23 -8.45
CA VAL A 80 1.72 23.74 -9.37
C VAL A 80 1.91 23.17 -10.78
N LEU A 81 3.15 23.11 -11.27
CA LEU A 81 3.46 22.57 -12.59
C LEU A 81 3.11 21.09 -12.70
N GLU A 82 3.45 20.28 -11.69
CA GLU A 82 3.11 18.86 -11.60
C GLU A 82 1.60 18.63 -11.72
N ARG A 83 0.81 19.39 -10.95
CA ARG A 83 -0.66 19.32 -10.99
C ARG A 83 -1.22 19.74 -12.34
N PHE A 84 -0.64 20.77 -12.95
CA PHE A 84 -1.02 21.18 -14.30
C PHE A 84 -0.74 20.09 -15.33
N VAL A 85 0.40 19.39 -15.22
CA VAL A 85 0.72 18.23 -16.06
C VAL A 85 -0.32 17.12 -15.86
N HIS A 86 -0.76 16.83 -14.64
CA HIS A 86 -1.82 15.86 -14.39
C HIS A 86 -3.17 16.26 -15.00
N VAL A 87 -3.54 17.55 -14.92
CA VAL A 87 -4.74 18.07 -15.58
C VAL A 87 -4.66 17.91 -17.09
N LEU A 88 -3.50 18.27 -17.67
CA LEU A 88 -3.27 18.07 -19.09
C LEU A 88 -3.34 16.59 -19.46
N ALA A 89 -2.75 15.69 -18.67
CA ALA A 89 -2.81 14.26 -18.94
C ALA A 89 -4.24 13.72 -19.02
N VAL A 90 -5.13 14.18 -18.13
CA VAL A 90 -6.54 13.76 -18.13
C VAL A 90 -7.36 14.47 -19.22
N LEU A 91 -7.16 15.77 -19.42
CA LEU A 91 -8.01 16.57 -20.30
C LEU A 91 -7.56 16.59 -21.76
N LEU A 92 -6.25 16.56 -22.04
CA LEU A 92 -5.69 16.76 -23.37
C LEU A 92 -6.22 15.79 -24.44
N PRO A 93 -6.41 14.48 -24.16
CA PRO A 93 -7.01 13.56 -25.14
C PRO A 93 -8.39 14.02 -25.62
N SER A 94 -9.15 14.69 -24.75
CA SER A 94 -10.52 15.14 -25.02
C SER A 94 -10.64 16.63 -25.36
N ALA A 95 -9.62 17.44 -25.06
CA ALA A 95 -9.71 18.90 -25.00
C ALA A 95 -10.21 19.52 -26.31
N LEU A 96 -9.78 18.98 -27.45
CA LEU A 96 -10.18 19.48 -28.77
C LEU A 96 -11.65 19.26 -29.08
N LEU A 97 -12.23 18.14 -28.62
CA LEU A 97 -13.66 17.87 -28.78
C LEU A 97 -14.44 18.62 -27.71
N CYS A 98 -14.01 18.53 -26.46
CA CYS A 98 -14.58 19.26 -25.33
C CYS A 98 -14.64 20.77 -25.58
N TRP A 99 -13.72 21.37 -26.33
CA TRP A 99 -13.79 22.80 -26.67
C TRP A 99 -15.08 23.19 -27.39
N TRP A 100 -15.55 22.34 -28.31
CA TRP A 100 -16.80 22.56 -29.04
C TRP A 100 -18.03 22.19 -28.21
N GLY A 101 -17.86 21.31 -27.21
CA GLY A 101 -18.88 20.95 -26.21
C GLY A 101 -18.64 21.59 -24.83
N ARG A 102 -17.98 22.77 -24.78
CA ARG A 102 -17.38 23.31 -23.54
C ARG A 102 -18.34 23.49 -22.38
N TRP A 103 -19.60 23.75 -22.68
CA TRP A 103 -20.63 23.91 -21.67
C TRP A 103 -21.05 22.58 -21.05
N THR A 104 -21.11 21.51 -21.84
CA THR A 104 -21.34 20.15 -21.35
C THR A 104 -20.16 19.63 -20.52
N ALA A 105 -18.93 20.08 -20.85
CA ALA A 105 -17.72 19.73 -20.10
C ALA A 105 -17.53 20.56 -18.81
N LEU A 106 -18.26 21.67 -18.63
CA LEU A 106 -18.09 22.58 -17.49
C LEU A 106 -18.24 21.91 -16.10
N PRO A 107 -19.15 20.93 -15.87
CA PRO A 107 -19.21 20.22 -14.59
C PRO A 107 -17.92 19.46 -14.27
N ALA A 108 -17.15 19.01 -15.27
CA ALA A 108 -15.85 18.40 -15.07
C ALA A 108 -14.87 19.38 -14.42
N LEU A 109 -14.86 20.64 -14.86
CA LEU A 109 -14.00 21.68 -14.29
C LEU A 109 -14.34 21.97 -12.82
N ALA A 110 -15.61 21.91 -12.45
CA ALA A 110 -16.05 22.07 -11.06
C ALA A 110 -15.59 20.94 -10.13
N LEU A 111 -15.22 19.77 -10.69
CA LEU A 111 -14.61 18.65 -9.96
C LEU A 111 -13.08 18.72 -9.95
N ILE A 112 -12.50 19.02 -11.11
CA ILE A 112 -11.06 19.03 -11.31
C ILE A 112 -10.42 20.19 -10.55
N LEU A 113 -10.99 21.40 -10.63
CA LEU A 113 -10.34 22.59 -10.07
C LEU A 113 -10.13 22.49 -8.54
N PRO A 114 -11.11 22.07 -7.71
CA PRO A 114 -10.85 21.87 -6.29
C PRO A 114 -9.76 20.84 -5.99
N ALA A 115 -9.71 19.72 -6.74
CA ALA A 115 -8.68 18.70 -6.56
C ALA A 115 -7.28 19.21 -6.98
N VAL A 116 -7.22 20.01 -8.05
CA VAL A 116 -5.98 20.65 -8.51
C VAL A 116 -5.48 21.66 -7.48
N LEU A 117 -6.38 22.40 -6.84
CA LEU A 117 -6.03 23.39 -5.82
C LEU A 117 -5.81 22.76 -4.43
N SER A 118 -6.16 21.49 -4.24
CA SER A 118 -6.16 20.86 -2.92
C SER A 118 -4.75 20.48 -2.45
N THR A 119 -4.27 21.06 -1.35
CA THR A 119 -2.98 20.81 -0.70
C THR A 119 -3.03 19.68 0.34
N GLY A 120 -4.20 19.09 0.59
CA GLY A 120 -4.36 18.02 1.58
C GLY A 120 -3.73 16.69 1.13
N PRO A 121 -3.32 15.83 2.08
CA PRO A 121 -2.81 14.49 1.78
C PRO A 121 -3.83 13.67 0.98
N GLY A 122 -3.36 12.97 -0.06
CA GLY A 122 -4.19 12.15 -0.95
C GLY A 122 -5.07 12.93 -1.94
N ALA A 123 -5.22 14.25 -1.77
CA ALA A 123 -6.15 15.05 -2.56
C ALA A 123 -5.49 15.85 -3.70
N GLY A 124 -4.19 15.67 -3.94
CA GLY A 124 -3.55 16.18 -5.15
C GLY A 124 -4.16 15.50 -6.37
N TYR A 125 -4.57 16.30 -7.36
CA TYR A 125 -5.05 15.78 -8.64
C TYR A 125 -3.93 15.01 -9.35
N ALA A 126 -3.84 13.70 -9.11
CA ALA A 126 -2.95 12.81 -9.85
C ALA A 126 -3.80 11.84 -10.68
N TRP A 127 -3.39 11.61 -11.92
CA TRP A 127 -4.06 10.70 -12.86
C TRP A 127 -4.01 9.23 -12.40
N SER A 128 -3.21 8.91 -11.38
CA SER A 128 -3.14 7.59 -10.75
C SER A 128 -4.17 7.40 -9.63
N TYR A 129 -4.84 8.46 -9.15
CA TYR A 129 -5.87 8.36 -8.10
C TYR A 129 -7.28 8.45 -8.68
N HIS A 130 -8.25 7.74 -8.09
CA HIS A 130 -9.64 7.70 -8.57
C HIS A 130 -10.39 9.05 -8.54
N HIS A 131 -9.80 10.14 -8.05
CA HIS A 131 -10.48 11.43 -7.91
C HIS A 131 -10.95 12.05 -9.24
N TYR A 132 -10.29 11.75 -10.36
CA TYR A 132 -10.77 12.21 -11.68
C TYR A 132 -11.90 11.36 -12.26
N ALA A 133 -12.16 10.16 -11.73
CA ALA A 133 -13.21 9.26 -12.24
C ALA A 133 -14.58 9.94 -12.23
N ALA A 134 -14.85 10.79 -11.24
CA ALA A 134 -16.08 11.57 -11.16
C ALA A 134 -16.23 12.61 -12.29
N ALA A 135 -15.12 13.08 -12.87
CA ALA A 135 -15.11 14.05 -13.96
C ALA A 135 -15.25 13.38 -15.35
N VAL A 136 -14.88 12.10 -15.47
CA VAL A 136 -14.86 11.35 -16.74
C VAL A 136 -16.20 11.38 -17.47
N PRO A 137 -17.37 11.15 -16.85
CA PRO A 137 -18.64 11.18 -17.57
C PRO A 137 -18.92 12.52 -18.27
N PHE A 138 -18.55 13.64 -17.63
CA PHE A 138 -18.75 14.99 -18.18
C PHE A 138 -17.76 15.30 -19.30
N ILE A 139 -16.52 14.80 -19.19
CA ILE A 139 -15.51 14.89 -20.26
C ILE A 139 -15.96 14.10 -21.50
N VAL A 140 -16.47 12.88 -21.30
CA VAL A 140 -17.00 12.05 -22.39
C VAL A 140 -18.21 12.72 -23.04
N ALA A 141 -19.17 13.20 -22.25
CA ALA A 141 -20.34 13.91 -22.76
C ALA A 141 -19.95 15.18 -23.53
N GLY A 142 -19.02 15.98 -23.01
CA GLY A 142 -18.50 17.17 -23.69
C GLY A 142 -17.80 16.83 -25.00
N SER A 143 -17.08 15.71 -25.04
CA SER A 143 -16.43 15.22 -26.26
C SER A 143 -17.44 14.81 -27.33
N ILE A 144 -18.50 14.09 -26.96
CA ILE A 144 -19.56 13.64 -27.88
C ILE A 144 -20.29 14.85 -28.48
N VAL A 145 -20.76 15.77 -27.63
CA VAL A 145 -21.46 16.99 -28.08
C VAL A 145 -20.54 17.84 -28.95
N GLY A 146 -19.27 17.99 -28.57
CA GLY A 146 -18.31 18.73 -29.35
C GLY A 146 -18.05 18.13 -30.73
N ALA A 147 -17.99 16.81 -30.83
CA ALA A 147 -17.90 16.11 -32.11
C ALA A 147 -19.13 16.36 -33.00
N GLN A 148 -20.34 16.38 -32.42
CA GLN A 148 -21.58 16.70 -33.14
C GLN A 148 -21.58 18.14 -33.66
N VAL A 149 -21.31 19.14 -32.81
CA VAL A 149 -21.25 20.56 -33.19
C VAL A 149 -20.24 20.78 -34.32
N ARG A 150 -19.08 20.12 -34.23
CA ARG A 150 -18.05 20.21 -35.28
C ARG A 150 -18.52 19.57 -36.59
N ARG A 151 -19.15 18.40 -36.52
CA ARG A 151 -19.72 17.72 -37.70
C ARG A 151 -20.72 18.61 -38.44
N ASP A 152 -21.55 19.33 -37.69
CA ASP A 152 -22.65 20.12 -38.25
C ASP A 152 -22.19 21.48 -38.80
N ARG A 153 -21.09 22.06 -38.27
CA ARG A 153 -20.51 23.32 -38.77
C ARG A 153 -19.71 23.19 -40.07
N ILE A 154 -19.22 22.00 -40.40
CA ILE A 154 -18.42 21.82 -41.61
C ILE A 154 -19.34 21.54 -42.81
N THR A 155 -19.69 22.61 -43.51
CA THR A 155 -20.57 22.60 -44.70
C THR A 155 -19.86 22.09 -45.97
N ASN A 156 -18.53 22.14 -46.04
CA ASN A 156 -17.75 21.61 -47.17
C ASN A 156 -17.33 20.14 -46.93
N PRO A 157 -17.80 19.18 -47.76
CA PRO A 157 -17.50 17.76 -47.56
C PRO A 157 -16.01 17.43 -47.57
N ARG A 158 -15.20 18.14 -48.36
CA ARG A 158 -13.75 17.88 -48.48
C ARG A 158 -12.97 18.36 -47.27
N LEU A 159 -13.30 19.55 -46.75
CA LEU A 159 -12.73 20.04 -45.49
C LEU A 159 -13.15 19.16 -44.31
N ARG A 160 -14.39 18.65 -44.34
CA ARG A 160 -14.93 17.72 -43.33
C ARG A 160 -14.09 16.45 -43.21
N VAL A 161 -13.71 15.85 -44.34
CA VAL A 161 -12.89 14.63 -44.33
C VAL A 161 -11.45 14.91 -43.86
N ARG A 162 -10.82 15.99 -44.34
CA ARG A 162 -9.42 16.31 -43.96
C ARG A 162 -9.31 16.65 -42.47
N GLU A 163 -10.22 17.47 -41.95
CA GLU A 163 -10.23 17.84 -40.54
C GLU A 163 -10.63 16.68 -39.62
N ALA A 164 -11.61 15.87 -40.01
CA ALA A 164 -11.97 14.67 -39.25
C ALA A 164 -10.80 13.69 -39.17
N ARG A 165 -10.05 13.52 -40.27
CA ARG A 165 -8.81 12.72 -40.28
C ARG A 165 -7.75 13.31 -39.36
N ALA A 166 -7.50 14.62 -39.43
CA ALA A 166 -6.50 15.27 -38.57
C ALA A 166 -6.89 15.19 -37.07
N ALA A 167 -8.15 15.43 -36.74
CA ALA A 167 -8.66 15.33 -35.37
C ALA A 167 -8.65 13.88 -34.86
N GLY A 168 -9.02 12.91 -35.69
CA GLY A 168 -8.96 11.49 -35.37
C GLY A 168 -7.52 11.02 -35.18
N LEU A 169 -6.59 11.42 -36.05
CA LEU A 169 -5.16 11.13 -35.89
C LEU A 169 -4.59 11.75 -34.61
N LEU A 170 -4.95 13.00 -34.30
CA LEU A 170 -4.50 13.66 -33.08
C LEU A 170 -5.08 13.00 -31.82
N PHE A 171 -6.36 12.61 -31.84
CA PHE A 171 -6.99 11.86 -30.74
C PHE A 171 -6.35 10.49 -30.55
N LEU A 172 -6.10 9.75 -31.63
CA LEU A 172 -5.44 8.45 -31.58
C LEU A 172 -4.00 8.60 -31.09
N ALA A 173 -3.27 9.62 -31.57
CA ALA A 173 -1.90 9.88 -31.14
C ALA A 173 -1.83 10.28 -29.67
N THR A 174 -2.69 11.18 -29.18
CA THR A 174 -2.71 11.55 -27.76
C THR A 174 -3.12 10.36 -26.90
N THR A 175 -4.19 9.65 -27.27
CA THR A 175 -4.62 8.44 -26.56
C THR A 175 -3.49 7.42 -26.50
N LEU A 176 -2.80 7.15 -27.61
CA LEU A 176 -1.68 6.21 -27.65
C LEU A 176 -0.51 6.69 -26.79
N ILE A 177 -0.10 7.96 -26.90
CA ILE A 177 1.00 8.53 -26.11
C ILE A 177 0.70 8.44 -24.61
N PHE A 178 -0.51 8.83 -24.19
CA PHE A 178 -0.89 8.78 -22.78
C PHE A 178 -1.11 7.34 -22.29
N HIS A 179 -1.65 6.46 -23.12
CA HIS A 179 -1.89 5.08 -22.74
C HIS A 179 -0.60 4.25 -22.69
N VAL A 180 0.32 4.45 -23.63
CA VAL A 180 1.65 3.79 -23.67
C VAL A 180 2.60 4.41 -22.65
N GLY A 181 2.54 5.73 -22.46
CA GLY A 181 3.51 6.49 -21.67
C GLY A 181 3.13 6.71 -20.21
N LEU A 182 1.84 6.75 -19.87
CA LEU A 182 1.41 6.98 -18.48
C LEU A 182 0.74 5.75 -17.87
N ASN A 183 -0.06 4.99 -18.61
CA ASN A 183 -0.78 3.87 -18.00
C ASN A 183 0.05 2.61 -17.96
N ASP A 184 -0.07 1.90 -16.84
CA ASP A 184 0.54 0.60 -16.67
C ASP A 184 -0.30 -0.49 -17.34
N THR A 185 -0.18 -0.61 -18.66
CA THR A 185 -0.94 -1.56 -19.49
C THR A 185 -0.03 -2.36 -20.40
N PRO A 186 -0.48 -3.50 -20.95
CA PRO A 186 0.28 -4.27 -21.95
C PRO A 186 0.69 -3.50 -23.21
N LEU A 187 0.24 -2.26 -23.41
CA LEU A 187 0.71 -1.41 -24.51
C LEU A 187 1.90 -0.53 -24.12
N GLY A 188 2.16 -0.32 -22.83
CA GLY A 188 3.31 0.43 -22.32
C GLY A 188 4.60 -0.39 -22.30
N ILE A 189 5.74 0.23 -22.60
CA ILE A 189 7.05 -0.45 -22.57
C ILE A 189 7.43 -0.83 -21.12
N THR A 190 7.13 0.03 -20.15
CA THR A 190 7.38 -0.20 -18.72
C THR A 190 6.67 -1.46 -18.22
N TYR A 191 5.46 -1.73 -18.72
CA TYR A 191 4.67 -2.91 -18.32
C TYR A 191 5.42 -4.23 -18.53
N TRP A 192 6.11 -4.35 -19.67
CA TRP A 192 6.84 -5.56 -20.06
C TRP A 192 8.24 -5.65 -19.46
N ARG A 193 8.80 -4.52 -19.02
CA ARG A 193 10.09 -4.51 -18.32
C ARG A 193 9.98 -5.02 -16.89
N ALA A 194 8.77 -5.06 -16.32
CA ALA A 194 8.53 -5.48 -14.94
C ALA A 194 9.47 -4.74 -13.96
N GLU A 195 9.64 -3.43 -14.17
CA GLU A 195 10.35 -2.59 -13.21
C GLU A 195 9.56 -2.57 -11.89
N LEU A 196 10.26 -2.57 -10.75
CA LEU A 196 9.64 -2.65 -9.42
C LEU A 196 8.49 -1.64 -9.26
N GLY A 197 7.30 -2.11 -8.91
CA GLY A 197 6.10 -1.28 -8.78
C GLY A 197 5.38 -0.94 -10.09
N SER A 198 5.75 -1.60 -11.21
CA SER A 198 5.10 -1.41 -12.51
C SER A 198 4.96 -2.73 -13.29
N GLY A 199 3.96 -2.76 -14.15
CA GLY A 199 3.79 -3.79 -15.13
C GLY A 199 3.39 -5.14 -14.58
N ARG A 200 4.15 -6.14 -15.02
CA ARG A 200 4.10 -7.51 -14.53
C ARG A 200 4.81 -7.69 -13.19
N ASP A 201 5.37 -6.64 -12.61
CA ASP A 201 5.98 -6.75 -11.29
C ASP A 201 4.95 -7.20 -10.26
N ALA A 202 5.34 -8.17 -9.44
CA ALA A 202 4.43 -8.81 -8.49
C ALA A 202 3.87 -7.83 -7.46
N SER A 203 4.59 -6.73 -7.18
CA SER A 203 4.15 -5.72 -6.21
C SER A 203 2.95 -4.88 -6.66
N ASN A 204 2.58 -4.88 -7.96
CA ASN A 204 1.49 -4.04 -8.46
C ASN A 204 0.15 -4.78 -8.59
N TYR A 205 0.14 -5.97 -9.21
CA TYR A 205 -1.09 -6.72 -9.51
C TYR A 205 -0.96 -8.26 -9.42
N GLY A 206 0.15 -8.77 -8.88
CA GLY A 206 0.42 -10.20 -8.84
C GLY A 206 -0.16 -10.89 -7.62
N VAL A 207 -0.88 -12.00 -7.83
CA VAL A 207 -1.06 -13.01 -6.77
C VAL A 207 0.25 -13.79 -6.70
N THR A 208 0.94 -13.68 -5.58
CA THR A 208 2.15 -14.44 -5.28
C THR A 208 1.80 -15.80 -4.70
N SER A 209 2.75 -16.74 -4.72
CA SER A 209 2.60 -18.01 -4.00
C SER A 209 2.37 -17.81 -2.50
N ARG A 210 2.86 -16.69 -1.95
CA ARG A 210 2.70 -16.32 -0.55
C ARG A 210 1.29 -15.83 -0.22
N ASP A 211 0.54 -15.28 -1.18
CA ASP A 211 -0.85 -14.87 -0.92
C ASP A 211 -1.76 -16.08 -0.67
N ALA A 212 -1.57 -17.16 -1.42
CA ALA A 212 -2.27 -18.42 -1.14
C ALA A 212 -1.88 -19.01 0.23
N LEU A 213 -0.65 -18.78 0.69
CA LEU A 213 -0.22 -19.15 2.04
C LEU A 213 -0.89 -18.28 3.10
N LYS A 214 -0.95 -16.94 2.90
CA LYS A 214 -1.67 -16.01 3.78
C LYS A 214 -3.12 -16.47 3.97
N ASP A 215 -3.84 -16.76 2.89
CA ASP A 215 -5.23 -17.23 2.96
C ASP A 215 -5.39 -18.49 3.80
N ARG A 216 -4.59 -19.53 3.54
CA ARG A 216 -4.65 -20.79 4.30
C ARG A 216 -4.28 -20.60 5.76
N TRP A 217 -3.22 -19.82 6.03
CA TRP A 217 -2.76 -19.58 7.39
C TRP A 217 -3.79 -18.77 8.18
N LEU A 218 -4.37 -17.72 7.60
CA LEU A 218 -5.42 -16.91 8.23
C LEU A 218 -6.66 -17.74 8.53
N ALA A 219 -7.14 -18.54 7.56
CA ALA A 219 -8.28 -19.42 7.76
C ALA A 219 -8.06 -20.44 8.90
N ALA A 220 -6.83 -20.92 9.08
CA ALA A 220 -6.49 -21.87 10.15
C ALA A 220 -6.24 -21.22 11.51
N ASN A 221 -5.83 -19.94 11.56
CA ASN A 221 -5.33 -19.30 12.78
C ASN A 221 -6.19 -18.16 13.32
N VAL A 222 -7.23 -17.74 12.60
CA VAL A 222 -8.05 -16.58 12.96
C VAL A 222 -9.52 -17.00 13.13
N PRO A 223 -10.03 -17.09 14.38
CA PRO A 223 -11.43 -17.38 14.65
C PRO A 223 -12.36 -16.28 14.11
N ALA A 224 -13.50 -16.63 13.52
CA ALA A 224 -14.39 -15.67 12.84
C ALA A 224 -14.92 -14.55 13.75
N GLU A 225 -15.02 -14.80 15.05
CA GLU A 225 -15.51 -13.88 16.08
C GLU A 225 -14.41 -13.01 16.72
N ALA A 226 -13.15 -13.20 16.32
CA ALA A 226 -12.04 -12.48 16.93
C ALA A 226 -12.07 -10.97 16.63
N LYS A 227 -11.63 -10.17 17.60
CA LYS A 227 -11.43 -8.73 17.47
C LYS A 227 -9.98 -8.47 17.14
N LEU A 228 -9.74 -7.96 15.94
CA LEU A 228 -8.42 -8.04 15.32
C LEU A 228 -7.75 -6.67 15.21
N ILE A 229 -6.43 -6.70 15.31
CA ILE A 229 -5.53 -5.72 14.70
C ILE A 229 -4.69 -6.48 13.69
N ALA A 230 -4.66 -6.06 12.42
CA ALA A 230 -3.93 -6.79 11.39
C ALA A 230 -2.99 -5.89 10.59
N SER A 231 -1.92 -6.47 10.06
CA SER A 231 -1.08 -5.82 9.06
C SER A 231 -1.91 -5.37 7.86
N ASN A 232 -1.50 -4.28 7.21
CA ASN A 232 -2.25 -3.67 6.11
C ASN A 232 -2.50 -4.63 4.92
N PHE A 233 -1.65 -5.63 4.73
CA PHE A 233 -1.81 -6.65 3.67
C PHE A 233 -2.47 -7.95 4.15
N LEU A 234 -2.76 -8.08 5.44
CA LEU A 234 -3.58 -9.17 5.99
C LEU A 234 -5.04 -8.71 6.19
N ALA A 235 -5.25 -7.43 6.52
CA ALA A 235 -6.57 -6.87 6.79
C ALA A 235 -7.60 -7.06 5.66
N PRO A 236 -7.26 -6.93 4.36
CA PRO A 236 -8.22 -7.19 3.28
C PRO A 236 -8.73 -8.63 3.22
N HIS A 237 -8.03 -9.59 3.83
CA HIS A 237 -8.46 -11.00 3.91
C HIS A 237 -9.37 -11.26 5.12
N LEU A 238 -9.58 -10.27 5.98
CA LEU A 238 -10.24 -10.36 7.28
C LEU A 238 -11.39 -9.34 7.42
N PHE A 239 -11.86 -8.78 6.30
CA PHE A 239 -12.87 -7.70 6.28
C PHE A 239 -14.24 -8.12 6.83
N ASN A 240 -14.47 -9.42 7.01
CA ASN A 240 -15.70 -10.00 7.55
C ASN A 240 -15.79 -10.00 9.08
N HIS A 241 -14.82 -9.42 9.79
CA HIS A 241 -14.82 -9.29 11.25
C HIS A 241 -15.50 -8.00 11.72
N ASP A 242 -16.24 -8.07 12.82
CA ASP A 242 -16.92 -6.92 13.43
C ASP A 242 -15.95 -5.84 13.94
N THR A 243 -14.71 -6.22 14.26
CA THR A 243 -13.66 -5.31 14.73
C THR A 243 -12.35 -5.64 14.03
N LEU A 244 -11.88 -4.70 13.21
CA LEU A 244 -10.63 -4.80 12.48
C LEU A 244 -9.91 -3.43 12.50
N TYR A 245 -8.81 -3.34 13.25
CA TYR A 245 -7.87 -2.23 13.19
C TYR A 245 -6.63 -2.60 12.39
N LEU A 246 -5.81 -1.60 12.03
CA LEU A 246 -4.52 -1.82 11.39
C LEU A 246 -3.39 -1.77 12.43
N THR A 247 -2.37 -2.62 12.29
CA THR A 247 -1.10 -2.50 13.05
C THR A 247 -0.45 -1.15 12.79
N ARG A 248 -0.57 -0.68 11.54
CA ARG A 248 -0.01 0.56 11.04
C ARG A 248 -0.98 1.21 10.05
N TYR A 249 -1.41 2.43 10.34
CA TYR A 249 -2.20 3.21 9.40
C TYR A 249 -1.29 3.91 8.39
N PRO A 250 -1.76 4.21 7.16
CA PRO A 250 -0.95 4.90 6.15
C PRO A 250 -0.36 6.25 6.63
N ASP A 251 -1.04 6.93 7.55
CA ASP A 251 -0.63 8.20 8.15
C ASP A 251 0.14 8.05 9.48
N ASP A 252 0.42 6.82 9.90
CA ASP A 252 1.13 6.48 11.13
C ASP A 252 2.36 5.62 10.82
N PRO A 253 3.53 6.21 10.57
CA PRO A 253 4.69 5.46 10.08
C PRO A 253 5.34 4.55 11.12
N LYS A 254 4.97 4.64 12.41
CA LYS A 254 5.66 3.93 13.51
C LYS A 254 4.72 3.14 14.41
N ALA A 255 3.55 2.78 13.90
CA ALA A 255 2.52 2.08 14.68
C ALA A 255 2.19 2.78 16.03
N GLY A 256 2.20 4.12 16.06
CA GLY A 256 1.96 4.91 17.28
C GLY A 256 0.52 4.83 17.80
N ARG A 257 -0.43 4.38 16.97
CA ARG A 257 -1.82 4.13 17.35
C ARG A 257 -2.05 2.74 17.94
N LEU A 258 -1.15 1.79 17.71
CA LEU A 258 -1.31 0.39 18.14
C LEU A 258 -1.67 0.28 19.64
N PRO A 259 -0.98 0.96 20.58
CA PRO A 259 -1.30 0.84 22.01
C PRO A 259 -2.72 1.29 22.38
N LYS A 260 -3.31 2.22 21.61
CA LYS A 260 -4.69 2.68 21.84
C LYS A 260 -5.74 1.66 21.39
N HIS A 261 -5.37 0.80 20.46
CA HIS A 261 -6.25 -0.23 19.91
C HIS A 261 -6.13 -1.57 20.66
N LEU A 262 -5.00 -1.86 21.31
CA LEU A 262 -4.78 -3.12 22.04
C LEU A 262 -5.91 -3.50 23.01
N PRO A 263 -6.48 -2.60 23.86
CA PRO A 263 -7.57 -2.97 24.77
C PRO A 263 -8.88 -3.38 24.07
N GLN A 264 -8.99 -3.14 22.76
CA GLN A 264 -10.20 -3.41 21.96
C GLN A 264 -10.07 -4.69 21.13
N ALA A 265 -8.91 -5.34 21.15
CA ALA A 265 -8.60 -6.53 20.37
C ALA A 265 -8.16 -7.69 21.27
N ASN A 266 -8.35 -8.92 20.78
CA ASN A 266 -7.82 -10.13 21.43
C ASN A 266 -6.77 -10.86 20.57
N LEU A 267 -6.61 -10.47 19.30
CA LEU A 267 -5.56 -10.95 18.41
C LEU A 267 -4.89 -9.79 17.67
N VAL A 268 -3.57 -9.88 17.51
CA VAL A 268 -2.79 -9.02 16.61
C VAL A 268 -2.06 -9.89 15.59
N LEU A 269 -2.22 -9.54 14.32
CA LEU A 269 -1.60 -10.22 13.18
C LEU A 269 -0.59 -9.29 12.52
N ALA A 270 0.68 -9.68 12.46
CA ALA A 270 1.75 -8.90 11.86
C ALA A 270 2.50 -9.72 10.80
N ASP A 271 3.22 -9.05 9.92
CA ASP A 271 4.02 -9.70 8.87
C ASP A 271 5.49 -9.25 8.92
N ALA A 272 6.37 -10.12 9.45
CA ALA A 272 7.82 -9.88 9.50
C ALA A 272 8.51 -10.00 8.13
N LEU A 273 7.86 -10.64 7.15
CA LEU A 273 8.33 -10.74 5.76
C LEU A 273 7.38 -10.00 4.82
N PHE A 274 6.94 -8.81 5.23
CA PHE A 274 6.02 -7.97 4.48
C PHE A 274 6.53 -7.72 3.05
N ASP A 275 5.81 -8.26 2.07
CA ASP A 275 6.27 -8.46 0.70
C ASP A 275 5.80 -7.38 -0.28
N TYR A 276 5.00 -6.42 0.19
CA TYR A 276 4.62 -5.26 -0.61
C TYR A 276 5.67 -4.16 -0.52
N VAL A 277 6.09 -3.66 -1.67
CA VAL A 277 7.04 -2.56 -1.80
C VAL A 277 6.46 -1.54 -2.77
N LYS A 278 6.54 -0.26 -2.39
CA LYS A 278 6.18 0.87 -3.26
C LYS A 278 7.35 1.83 -3.35
N GLN A 279 7.90 2.01 -4.55
CA GLN A 279 8.98 2.97 -4.77
C GLN A 279 8.53 4.40 -4.42
N SER A 280 9.39 5.15 -3.74
CA SER A 280 9.12 6.52 -3.29
C SER A 280 10.42 7.31 -3.21
N GLY A 281 10.66 8.18 -4.21
CA GLY A 281 11.90 8.96 -4.30
C GLY A 281 13.13 8.05 -4.45
N ASP A 282 14.15 8.31 -3.63
CA ASP A 282 15.41 7.53 -3.60
C ASP A 282 15.31 6.20 -2.82
N GLY A 283 14.12 5.87 -2.29
CA GLY A 283 13.89 4.64 -1.54
C GLY A 283 12.56 3.98 -1.88
N PHE A 284 12.03 3.21 -0.93
CA PHE A 284 10.71 2.61 -1.04
C PHE A 284 9.98 2.63 0.31
N GLY A 285 8.66 2.64 0.26
CA GLY A 285 7.79 2.29 1.38
C GLY A 285 7.41 0.81 1.34
N GLY A 286 7.14 0.21 2.49
CA GLY A 286 6.86 -1.23 2.58
C GLY A 286 8.11 -2.05 2.91
N GLY A 287 8.19 -3.27 2.38
CA GLY A 287 9.25 -4.24 2.64
C GLY A 287 9.24 -4.79 4.07
N VAL A 288 10.24 -5.62 4.40
CA VAL A 288 10.33 -6.34 5.69
C VAL A 288 10.28 -5.41 6.90
N ALA A 289 10.77 -4.17 6.78
CA ALA A 289 10.74 -3.17 7.85
C ALA A 289 9.34 -2.56 8.12
N TYR A 290 8.31 -2.88 7.33
CA TYR A 290 7.01 -2.24 7.42
C TYR A 290 6.33 -2.40 8.78
N ASP A 291 6.31 -3.64 9.32
CA ASP A 291 5.65 -4.00 10.58
C ASP A 291 6.61 -4.08 11.77
N VAL A 292 7.91 -3.79 11.61
CA VAL A 292 8.93 -4.01 12.66
C VAL A 292 8.62 -3.29 13.97
N ASP A 293 8.07 -2.08 13.90
CA ASP A 293 7.69 -1.30 15.09
C ASP A 293 6.48 -1.92 15.81
N ALA A 294 5.49 -2.43 15.07
CA ALA A 294 4.36 -3.14 15.63
C ALA A 294 4.81 -4.45 16.29
N ILE A 295 5.67 -5.21 15.60
CA ILE A 295 6.26 -6.46 16.11
C ILE A 295 7.03 -6.21 17.42
N ARG A 296 7.88 -5.16 17.45
CA ARG A 296 8.60 -4.76 18.68
C ARG A 296 7.65 -4.47 19.82
N GLN A 297 6.61 -3.67 19.58
CA GLN A 297 5.61 -3.34 20.60
C GLN A 297 4.90 -4.59 21.12
N MET A 298 4.54 -5.53 20.24
CA MET A 298 3.86 -6.77 20.64
C MET A 298 4.78 -7.73 21.43
N LEU A 299 6.06 -7.83 21.06
CA LEU A 299 7.03 -8.64 21.79
C LEU A 299 7.37 -8.07 23.19
N GLN A 300 7.14 -6.77 23.41
CA GLN A 300 7.37 -6.09 24.67
C GLN A 300 6.11 -5.94 25.53
N ALA A 301 4.93 -6.25 24.98
CA ALA A 301 3.67 -6.11 25.69
C ALA A 301 3.45 -7.33 26.62
N PRO A 302 3.40 -7.13 27.96
CA PRO A 302 3.41 -8.24 28.93
C PRO A 302 2.16 -9.13 28.87
N ASP A 303 1.02 -8.56 28.48
CA ASP A 303 -0.25 -9.28 28.36
C ASP A 303 -0.42 -9.96 26.99
N TRP A 304 0.60 -9.93 26.13
CA TRP A 304 0.54 -10.50 24.79
C TRP A 304 1.65 -11.53 24.59
N GLY A 305 1.31 -12.62 23.90
CA GLY A 305 2.28 -13.65 23.55
C GLY A 305 2.19 -14.01 22.08
N LEU A 306 3.34 -14.21 21.44
CA LEU A 306 3.41 -14.79 20.10
C LEU A 306 3.00 -16.27 20.19
N THR A 307 1.87 -16.65 19.59
CA THR A 307 1.32 -18.03 19.69
C THR A 307 1.44 -18.84 18.41
N ALA A 308 1.64 -18.18 17.27
CA ALA A 308 1.95 -18.86 16.01
C ALA A 308 2.85 -18.00 15.12
N ALA A 309 3.72 -18.65 14.36
CA ALA A 309 4.54 -18.02 13.34
C ALA A 309 4.73 -18.96 12.13
N ARG A 310 4.54 -18.47 10.90
CA ARG A 310 4.83 -19.21 9.66
C ARG A 310 5.19 -18.24 8.55
N ASP A 311 6.37 -18.41 7.94
CA ASP A 311 6.79 -17.62 6.78
C ASP A 311 6.72 -16.10 7.01
N GLY A 312 7.07 -15.65 8.21
CA GLY A 312 6.96 -14.25 8.63
C GLY A 312 5.56 -13.81 9.08
N LEU A 313 4.50 -14.58 8.86
CA LEU A 313 3.16 -14.32 9.42
C LEU A 313 3.18 -14.61 10.92
N LEU A 314 2.77 -13.64 11.72
CA LEU A 314 2.83 -13.70 13.19
C LEU A 314 1.43 -13.54 13.77
N ARG A 315 1.08 -14.40 14.73
CA ARG A 315 -0.13 -14.28 15.56
C ARG A 315 0.27 -14.00 17.00
N PHE A 316 -0.12 -12.84 17.50
CA PHE A 316 -0.07 -12.50 18.91
C PHE A 316 -1.47 -12.60 19.50
N GLU A 317 -1.56 -13.16 20.70
CA GLU A 317 -2.80 -13.35 21.43
C GLU A 317 -2.73 -12.67 22.78
N HIS A 318 -3.86 -12.12 23.23
CA HIS A 318 -3.97 -11.49 24.54
C HIS A 318 -4.17 -12.55 25.62
N GLN A 319 -3.30 -12.54 26.64
CA GLN A 319 -3.27 -13.47 27.77
C GLN A 319 -3.31 -14.95 27.34
N PRO A 320 -2.43 -15.40 26.43
CA PRO A 320 -2.43 -16.78 25.98
C PRO A 320 -1.93 -17.71 27.09
N ALA A 321 -2.24 -18.99 26.98
CA ALA A 321 -1.68 -19.99 27.88
C ALA A 321 -0.15 -20.05 27.75
N GLN A 322 0.59 -20.12 28.86
CA GLN A 322 2.05 -20.05 28.85
C GLN A 322 2.70 -21.07 27.89
N GLN A 323 2.14 -22.27 27.81
CA GLN A 323 2.63 -23.34 26.94
C GLN A 323 2.42 -23.08 25.44
N THR A 324 1.57 -22.14 25.03
CA THR A 324 1.39 -21.79 23.61
C THR A 324 2.31 -20.65 23.16
N ILE A 325 2.93 -19.94 24.10
CA ILE A 325 3.81 -18.80 23.79
C ILE A 325 5.11 -19.31 23.19
N LEU A 326 5.45 -18.83 21.99
CA LEU A 326 6.74 -18.99 21.34
C LEU A 326 7.71 -17.96 21.94
N ALA A 327 8.58 -18.39 22.86
CA ALA A 327 9.52 -17.51 23.55
C ALA A 327 10.46 -16.79 22.56
N GLN A 328 10.74 -15.51 22.80
CA GLN A 328 11.62 -14.66 21.99
C GLN A 328 12.51 -13.84 22.93
N SER A 329 13.83 -13.90 22.75
CA SER A 329 14.76 -13.16 23.59
C SER A 329 16.07 -12.87 22.88
N ILE A 330 16.70 -11.76 23.23
CA ILE A 330 18.04 -11.38 22.80
C ILE A 330 18.75 -10.70 23.95
N ARG A 331 20.02 -11.04 24.15
CA ARG A 331 20.87 -10.43 25.17
C ARG A 331 22.30 -10.32 24.68
N GLN A 332 22.99 -9.28 25.11
CA GLN A 332 24.42 -9.17 24.86
C GLN A 332 25.15 -10.14 25.80
N ILE A 333 26.15 -10.84 25.28
CA ILE A 333 27.02 -11.73 26.04
C ILE A 333 28.49 -11.36 25.81
N GLU A 334 29.36 -11.85 26.68
CA GLU A 334 30.81 -11.81 26.47
C GLU A 334 31.25 -12.95 25.54
N ASP A 335 32.43 -12.78 24.95
CA ASP A 335 33.14 -13.67 24.03
C ASP A 335 32.58 -15.11 23.88
N ALA A 336 32.12 -15.43 22.67
CA ALA A 336 31.50 -16.72 22.36
C ALA A 336 32.43 -17.72 21.64
N GLY A 337 33.73 -17.41 21.46
CA GLY A 337 34.69 -18.29 20.80
C GLY A 337 34.85 -18.03 19.30
N ALA A 338 35.27 -19.05 18.55
CA ALA A 338 35.57 -18.95 17.12
C ALA A 338 34.30 -18.93 16.26
N ALA A 339 34.33 -18.19 15.15
CA ALA A 339 33.22 -18.14 14.20
C ALA A 339 33.01 -19.49 13.49
N SER A 340 31.76 -19.92 13.37
CA SER A 340 31.36 -21.09 12.58
C SER A 340 30.98 -20.71 11.14
N ALA A 341 30.53 -19.47 10.91
CA ALA A 341 30.25 -18.93 9.58
C ALA A 341 30.38 -17.40 9.58
N GLN A 342 30.59 -16.81 8.41
CA GLN A 342 30.72 -15.36 8.22
C GLN A 342 29.78 -14.89 7.09
N PHE A 343 29.07 -13.79 7.35
CA PHE A 343 28.13 -13.17 6.43
C PHE A 343 28.68 -11.82 5.96
N GLY A 344 29.44 -11.88 4.87
CA GLY A 344 30.09 -10.72 4.27
C GLY A 344 31.15 -10.13 5.22
N SER A 345 31.28 -8.82 5.24
CA SER A 345 32.17 -8.09 6.16
C SER A 345 31.45 -7.56 7.41
N ALA A 346 30.20 -7.97 7.65
CA ALA A 346 29.33 -7.32 8.62
C ALA A 346 29.07 -8.18 9.86
N ILE A 347 28.78 -9.48 9.70
CA ILE A 347 28.27 -10.33 10.77
C ILE A 347 28.96 -11.69 10.74
N GLU A 348 29.33 -12.23 11.90
CA GLU A 348 29.72 -13.63 12.08
C GLU A 348 28.65 -14.39 12.86
N LEU A 349 28.42 -15.64 12.48
CA LEU A 349 27.81 -16.62 13.36
C LEU A 349 28.92 -17.29 14.17
N VAL A 350 28.88 -17.13 15.48
CA VAL A 350 29.80 -17.80 16.41
C VAL A 350 29.31 -19.20 16.72
N ARG A 351 28.01 -19.37 16.97
CA ARG A 351 27.38 -20.66 17.27
C ARG A 351 25.90 -20.61 16.92
N GLY A 352 25.38 -21.69 16.34
CA GLY A 352 23.95 -21.89 16.09
C GLY A 352 23.53 -23.28 16.56
N GLU A 353 22.46 -23.36 17.33
CA GLU A 353 21.92 -24.61 17.88
C GLU A 353 20.40 -24.66 17.70
N VAL A 354 19.89 -25.85 17.42
CA VAL A 354 18.45 -26.10 17.25
C VAL A 354 18.10 -27.35 18.06
N GLU A 355 17.27 -27.17 19.08
CA GLU A 355 16.86 -28.22 20.03
C GLU A 355 15.36 -28.53 19.87
N PRO A 356 14.96 -29.80 19.77
CA PRO A 356 13.54 -30.16 19.75
C PRO A 356 12.92 -29.99 21.14
N LEU A 357 11.75 -29.36 21.20
CA LEU A 357 10.95 -29.21 22.42
C LEU A 357 9.77 -30.21 22.49
N GLY A 358 9.59 -31.00 21.44
CA GLY A 358 8.48 -31.96 21.30
C GLY A 358 7.52 -31.58 20.17
N GLY A 359 6.92 -32.59 19.55
CA GLY A 359 6.11 -32.40 18.34
C GLY A 359 6.94 -31.75 17.23
N ARG A 360 6.42 -30.65 16.66
CA ARG A 360 7.11 -29.83 15.65
C ARG A 360 7.64 -28.51 16.21
N ARG A 361 7.83 -28.42 17.53
CA ARG A 361 8.35 -27.22 18.20
C ARG A 361 9.85 -27.35 18.44
N TYR A 362 10.57 -26.27 18.12
CA TYR A 362 12.02 -26.18 18.27
C TYR A 362 12.38 -24.91 19.01
N ARG A 363 13.48 -24.98 19.75
CA ARG A 363 14.20 -23.83 20.29
C ARG A 363 15.47 -23.65 19.48
N ALA A 364 15.66 -22.46 18.95
CA ALA A 364 16.87 -22.10 18.23
C ALA A 364 17.64 -21.04 19.02
N THR A 365 18.95 -21.23 19.13
CA THR A 365 19.87 -20.32 19.83
C THR A 365 21.00 -19.95 18.88
N PHE A 366 21.22 -18.65 18.71
CA PHE A 366 22.22 -18.09 17.80
C PHE A 366 23.10 -17.10 18.56
N ARG A 367 24.41 -17.14 18.30
CA ARG A 367 25.36 -16.15 18.80
C ARG A 367 25.96 -15.41 17.63
N TRP A 368 25.58 -14.15 17.49
CA TRP A 368 26.00 -13.27 16.41
C TRP A 368 27.10 -12.32 16.89
N ARG A 369 28.18 -12.17 16.13
CA ARG A 369 29.20 -11.15 16.38
C ARG A 369 29.19 -10.10 15.27
N ALA A 370 29.14 -8.84 15.66
CA ALA A 370 29.32 -7.72 14.73
C ALA A 370 30.81 -7.58 14.36
N LEU A 371 31.13 -7.56 13.07
CA LEU A 371 32.50 -7.36 12.56
C LEU A 371 32.89 -5.89 12.40
N ARG A 372 31.89 -5.00 12.44
CA ARG A 372 32.04 -3.57 12.30
C ARG A 372 30.93 -2.84 13.04
N ASP A 373 31.09 -1.53 13.16
CA ASP A 373 30.02 -0.65 13.58
C ASP A 373 28.99 -0.52 12.45
N PHE A 374 27.71 -0.64 12.81
CA PHE A 374 26.60 -0.37 11.92
C PHE A 374 26.15 1.08 12.09
N LYS A 375 25.65 1.67 11.00
CA LYS A 375 25.07 3.02 11.05
C LYS A 375 23.59 2.93 11.45
N PRO A 376 23.03 3.97 12.09
CA PRO A 376 21.57 4.05 12.29
C PRO A 376 20.85 3.94 10.95
N GLY A 377 19.86 3.04 10.87
CA GLY A 377 19.16 2.72 9.63
C GLY A 377 19.95 1.79 8.70
N GLU A 378 21.03 1.15 9.16
CA GLU A 378 21.69 0.06 8.45
C GLU A 378 21.26 -1.27 9.09
N ASP A 379 20.01 -1.64 8.83
CA ASP A 379 19.36 -2.80 9.43
C ASP A 379 19.41 -4.01 8.49
N PHE A 380 19.71 -5.16 9.07
CA PHE A 380 19.67 -6.46 8.43
C PHE A 380 18.70 -7.37 9.19
N ILE A 381 18.13 -8.35 8.49
CA ILE A 381 17.28 -9.38 9.08
C ILE A 381 17.91 -10.75 8.85
N ALA A 382 18.05 -11.55 9.91
CA ALA A 382 18.35 -12.96 9.79
C ALA A 382 17.06 -13.74 9.48
N VAL A 383 17.13 -14.64 8.51
CA VAL A 383 16.04 -15.55 8.18
C VAL A 383 16.59 -16.97 8.13
N SER A 384 16.02 -17.83 8.97
CA SER A 384 16.25 -19.26 8.90
C SER A 384 15.26 -19.91 7.94
N SER A 385 15.66 -21.01 7.31
CA SER A 385 14.81 -21.81 6.41
C SER A 385 15.19 -23.28 6.48
N LEU A 386 14.26 -24.14 6.06
CA LEU A 386 14.54 -25.56 5.86
C LEU A 386 14.80 -25.79 4.38
N ALA A 387 15.98 -26.34 4.05
CA ALA A 387 16.39 -26.57 2.67
C ALA A 387 15.32 -27.37 1.90
N GLY A 388 14.98 -26.90 0.69
CA GLY A 388 13.96 -27.51 -0.16
C GLY A 388 12.52 -27.14 0.17
N THR A 389 12.27 -26.27 1.15
CA THR A 389 10.93 -25.74 1.47
C THR A 389 10.86 -24.25 1.14
N SER A 390 9.71 -23.78 0.66
CA SER A 390 9.50 -22.37 0.28
C SER A 390 8.62 -21.58 1.25
N ASP A 391 7.93 -22.27 2.17
CA ASP A 391 6.88 -21.72 3.04
C ASP A 391 7.16 -21.95 4.54
N ALA A 392 8.41 -22.31 4.87
CA ALA A 392 8.89 -22.52 6.24
C ALA A 392 10.06 -21.58 6.59
N ARG A 393 10.00 -20.32 6.12
CA ARG A 393 10.96 -19.29 6.51
C ARG A 393 10.65 -18.76 7.90
N ILE A 394 11.69 -18.49 8.66
CA ILE A 394 11.62 -18.14 10.07
C ILE A 394 12.39 -16.84 10.26
N ALA A 395 11.66 -15.74 10.40
CA ALA A 395 12.25 -14.44 10.68
C ALA A 395 12.79 -14.41 12.12
N HIS A 396 14.05 -13.99 12.28
CA HIS A 396 14.70 -13.84 13.58
C HIS A 396 14.21 -12.56 14.26
N LEU A 397 13.05 -12.64 14.91
CA LEU A 397 12.40 -11.48 15.52
C LEU A 397 13.23 -10.79 16.61
N PRO A 398 14.00 -11.50 17.47
CA PRO A 398 14.81 -10.83 18.48
C PRO A 398 15.88 -9.90 17.90
N SER A 399 16.70 -10.35 16.96
CA SER A 399 17.70 -9.49 16.31
C SER A 399 17.09 -8.48 15.34
N PHE A 400 15.88 -8.74 14.82
CA PHE A 400 15.21 -7.85 13.88
C PHE A 400 14.42 -6.73 14.55
N ALA A 401 13.60 -7.05 15.56
CA ALA A 401 12.67 -6.12 16.18
C ALA A 401 13.16 -5.61 17.53
N LEU A 402 13.70 -6.49 18.39
CA LEU A 402 14.09 -6.11 19.76
C LEU A 402 15.47 -5.44 19.80
N GLN A 403 16.43 -5.94 19.03
CA GLN A 403 17.79 -5.37 18.95
C GLN A 403 18.28 -5.28 17.49
N PRO A 404 17.74 -4.34 16.67
CA PRO A 404 18.12 -4.15 15.28
C PRO A 404 19.62 -3.93 15.09
N THR A 405 20.18 -4.40 13.96
CA THR A 405 21.63 -4.34 13.69
C THR A 405 22.17 -2.91 13.59
N GLY A 406 21.36 -1.91 13.22
CA GLY A 406 21.79 -0.51 13.18
C GLY A 406 22.29 0.05 14.53
N GLY A 407 22.05 -0.67 15.63
CA GLY A 407 22.58 -0.36 16.96
C GLY A 407 23.84 -1.14 17.36
N TRP A 408 24.31 -2.09 16.54
CA TRP A 408 25.41 -2.99 16.90
C TRP A 408 26.78 -2.32 16.68
N ARG A 409 27.74 -2.65 17.57
CA ARG A 409 29.12 -2.18 17.54
C ARG A 409 30.09 -3.31 17.27
N SER A 410 31.20 -3.01 16.63
CA SER A 410 32.25 -3.99 16.33
C SER A 410 32.66 -4.78 17.57
N GLY A 411 32.75 -6.10 17.45
CA GLY A 411 33.10 -7.03 18.51
C GLY A 411 31.96 -7.38 19.47
N GLN A 412 30.81 -6.70 19.43
CA GLN A 412 29.66 -7.08 20.26
C GLN A 412 29.14 -8.45 19.85
N VAL A 413 28.84 -9.27 20.85
CA VAL A 413 28.22 -10.58 20.68
C VAL A 413 26.81 -10.56 21.26
N TRP A 414 25.83 -10.92 20.44
CA TRP A 414 24.42 -11.03 20.81
C TRP A 414 24.01 -12.50 20.79
N GLU A 415 23.50 -12.98 21.91
CA GLU A 415 22.82 -14.27 22.00
C GLU A 415 21.33 -14.05 21.77
N GLU A 416 20.84 -14.56 20.66
CA GLU A 416 19.46 -14.62 20.28
C GLU A 416 18.91 -16.02 20.56
N GLN A 417 17.76 -16.09 21.21
CA GLN A 417 17.06 -17.34 21.45
C GLN A 417 15.59 -17.17 21.13
N PHE A 418 15.05 -18.05 20.31
CA PHE A 418 13.63 -18.07 19.98
C PHE A 418 13.07 -19.48 19.84
N GLU A 419 11.76 -19.60 20.03
CA GLU A 419 11.02 -20.82 19.75
C GLU A 419 10.15 -20.67 18.50
N VAL A 420 9.99 -21.78 17.79
CA VAL A 420 9.20 -21.84 16.55
C VAL A 420 8.46 -23.17 16.49
N ALA A 421 7.25 -23.14 15.95
CA ALA A 421 6.51 -24.33 15.58
C ALA A 421 6.56 -24.48 14.06
N LEU A 422 7.10 -25.58 13.56
CA LEU A 422 7.12 -25.87 12.14
C LEU A 422 5.74 -26.32 11.66
N PRO A 423 5.33 -25.96 10.43
CA PRO A 423 4.02 -26.32 9.89
C PRO A 423 3.77 -27.83 9.91
N ASP A 424 2.53 -28.25 10.15
CA ASP A 424 2.08 -29.65 10.19
C ASP A 424 1.95 -30.30 8.80
N ASP A 425 1.84 -29.48 7.75
CA ASP A 425 1.82 -29.90 6.35
C ASP A 425 3.20 -30.17 5.75
N LEU A 426 4.30 -29.89 6.47
CA LEU A 426 5.63 -30.35 6.06
C LEU A 426 5.71 -31.88 6.10
N ALA A 427 6.28 -32.47 5.04
CA ALA A 427 6.51 -33.91 4.99
C ALA A 427 7.47 -34.36 6.10
N ALA A 428 7.27 -35.58 6.61
CA ALA A 428 8.25 -36.20 7.50
C ALA A 428 9.56 -36.44 6.73
N GLY A 429 10.69 -36.21 7.37
CA GLY A 429 11.99 -36.31 6.71
C GLY A 429 13.09 -35.53 7.43
N ARG A 430 14.31 -35.67 6.90
CA ARG A 430 15.48 -34.93 7.37
C ARG A 430 15.63 -33.65 6.56
N TYR A 431 15.71 -32.52 7.25
CA TYR A 431 15.87 -31.19 6.66
C TYR A 431 17.15 -30.54 7.13
N GLU A 432 17.83 -29.82 6.25
CA GLU A 432 18.93 -28.94 6.63
C GLU A 432 18.39 -27.60 7.07
N TRP A 433 18.75 -27.17 8.28
CA TRP A 433 18.46 -25.84 8.77
C TRP A 433 19.52 -24.86 8.26
N GLN A 434 19.10 -23.90 7.45
CA GLN A 434 19.96 -22.87 6.87
C GLN A 434 19.60 -21.51 7.45
N VAL A 435 20.58 -20.62 7.59
CA VAL A 435 20.37 -19.23 8.01
C VAL A 435 21.10 -18.27 7.08
N GLY A 436 20.42 -17.19 6.68
CA GLY A 436 20.97 -16.12 5.87
C GLY A 436 20.67 -14.75 6.48
N TRP A 437 21.42 -13.73 6.06
CA TRP A 437 21.21 -12.33 6.43
C TRP A 437 20.88 -11.49 5.19
N TYR A 438 19.88 -10.61 5.34
CA TYR A 438 19.30 -9.84 4.24
C TYR A 438 19.22 -8.35 4.60
N ASP A 439 19.57 -7.49 3.65
CA ASP A 439 19.46 -6.03 3.78
C ASP A 439 17.99 -5.60 3.78
N THR A 440 17.51 -5.00 4.88
CA THR A 440 16.11 -4.58 4.99
C THR A 440 15.75 -3.40 4.08
N HIS A 441 16.77 -2.69 3.56
CA HIS A 441 16.64 -1.60 2.58
C HIS A 441 16.70 -2.12 1.15
N ASN A 442 16.67 -3.43 0.96
CA ASN A 442 16.51 -4.05 -0.34
C ASN A 442 15.07 -4.52 -0.51
N PRO A 443 14.39 -4.14 -1.62
CA PRO A 443 12.98 -4.49 -1.83
C PRO A 443 12.75 -6.01 -1.95
N TYR A 444 13.81 -6.79 -2.19
CA TYR A 444 13.73 -8.25 -2.35
C TYR A 444 13.99 -9.05 -1.06
N ALA A 445 14.21 -8.36 0.08
CA ALA A 445 14.48 -9.00 1.36
C ALA A 445 13.33 -9.91 1.83
N ALA A 446 12.08 -9.51 1.55
CA ALA A 446 10.89 -10.28 1.93
C ALA A 446 10.82 -11.64 1.22
N GLN A 447 11.44 -11.77 0.04
CA GLN A 447 11.54 -13.03 -0.70
C GLN A 447 12.85 -13.78 -0.41
N THR A 448 13.67 -13.29 0.53
CA THR A 448 15.00 -13.87 0.84
C THR A 448 15.87 -14.02 -0.41
N ASP A 449 15.73 -13.09 -1.36
CA ASP A 449 16.36 -13.13 -2.67
C ASP A 449 17.87 -12.88 -2.59
N ALA A 450 18.65 -13.53 -3.46
CA ALA A 450 20.10 -13.38 -3.53
C ALA A 450 20.57 -11.92 -3.67
N ARG A 451 19.78 -11.05 -4.32
CA ARG A 451 20.10 -9.61 -4.45
C ARG A 451 20.07 -8.85 -3.12
N SER A 452 19.34 -9.36 -2.14
CA SER A 452 19.25 -8.79 -0.80
C SER A 452 20.20 -9.45 0.20
N GLN A 453 20.83 -10.58 -0.16
CA GLN A 453 21.75 -11.32 0.70
C GLN A 453 23.08 -10.59 0.85
N ILE A 454 23.62 -10.54 2.07
CA ILE A 454 24.98 -10.02 2.31
C ILE A 454 26.06 -11.09 2.12
N ALA A 455 25.68 -12.38 2.08
CA ALA A 455 26.49 -13.55 1.77
C ALA A 455 25.62 -14.78 1.52
N ALA A 456 26.22 -15.87 1.06
CA ALA A 456 25.54 -17.16 0.96
C ALA A 456 25.02 -17.64 2.33
N PRO A 457 23.83 -18.27 2.40
CA PRO A 457 23.33 -18.87 3.63
C PRO A 457 24.27 -19.94 4.18
N ALA A 458 24.33 -20.07 5.51
CA ALA A 458 25.09 -21.10 6.19
C ALA A 458 24.17 -22.25 6.63
N THR A 459 24.57 -23.50 6.37
CA THR A 459 23.92 -24.69 6.94
C THR A 459 24.40 -24.89 8.38
N LEU A 460 23.45 -24.96 9.33
CA LEU A 460 23.75 -25.13 10.75
C LEU A 460 23.80 -26.58 11.18
N THR A 461 22.69 -27.29 10.96
CA THR A 461 22.45 -28.63 11.45
C THR A 461 21.35 -29.29 10.62
N SER A 462 21.17 -30.59 10.78
CA SER A 462 19.98 -31.28 10.28
C SER A 462 18.96 -31.46 11.40
N ILE A 463 17.69 -31.30 11.08
CA ILE A 463 16.58 -31.69 11.95
C ILE A 463 15.79 -32.84 11.32
N ASP A 464 15.29 -33.74 12.15
CA ASP A 464 14.39 -34.81 11.72
C ASP A 464 12.95 -34.43 12.09
N LEU A 465 12.09 -34.31 11.08
CA LEU A 465 10.64 -34.19 11.24
C LEU A 465 10.02 -35.58 11.23
N ARG A 466 9.32 -35.91 12.31
CA ARG A 466 8.58 -37.17 12.46
C ARG A 466 7.08 -36.99 12.19
#